data_AF-A0A367V948-F1
#
_entry.id   AF-A0A367V948-F1
#
_cell.length_a   1.000
_cell.length_b   1.000
_cell.length_c   1.000
_cell.angle_alpha   90.00
_cell.angle_beta   90.00
_cell.angle_gamma   90.00
#
_symmetry.space_group_name_H-M   'P 1'
#
loop_
_entity.id
_entity.type
_entity.pdbx_description
1 polymer ?
#
loop_
_entity_poly.entity_id
_entity_poly.type
_entity_poly.pdbx_seq_one_letter_code
_entity_poly.pdbx_strand_id
1 'polypeptide(L)'
;MQGNTPVECEILNVIQGAGIWPDCEDKTQLLQAIEALISGGGSGGGVSSGSEIGSVSAFAMPTPPTGWLVCDGSAISRTEYADLFAAIGTVWGAGDDVTTFNLPDLRGEFVRGFDDGRGVDAGRAFGSWQNPSIVGFDTGNDSVWSVTTTLQSGNMQASLGYEAYDVADYPAGGVAGAPGQSITSLPGIAGDQGYSGAVRPRNIAMTYAIKAFYPTATVGQ
;
A
#
# COMPACT_ATOMS: atom_id res chain seq x y z
N MET A 1 34.05 2.13 -33.45
CA MET A 1 33.85 2.89 -34.71
C MET A 1 33.51 4.32 -34.32
N GLN A 2 34.23 5.34 -34.82
CA GLN A 2 33.82 6.74 -34.66
C GLN A 2 33.02 7.14 -35.90
N GLY A 3 31.91 7.84 -35.70
CA GLY A 3 31.13 8.41 -36.81
C GLY A 3 31.96 9.47 -37.53
N ASN A 4 31.81 9.57 -38.84
CA ASN A 4 32.51 10.55 -39.66
C ASN A 4 31.71 11.85 -39.81
N THR A 5 30.44 11.84 -39.40
CA THR A 5 29.57 13.01 -39.36
C THR A 5 29.01 13.25 -37.96
N PRO A 6 28.62 14.49 -37.61
CA PRO A 6 27.95 14.77 -36.34
C PRO A 6 26.72 13.89 -36.11
N VAL A 7 25.94 13.62 -37.17
CA VAL A 7 24.74 12.78 -37.10
C VAL A 7 25.09 11.31 -36.84
N GLU A 8 26.14 10.79 -37.48
CA GLU A 8 26.63 9.42 -37.22
C GLU A 8 27.14 9.26 -35.78
N CYS A 9 27.81 10.29 -35.24
CA CYS A 9 28.24 10.30 -33.84
C CYS A 9 27.06 10.29 -32.88
N GLU A 10 26.01 11.07 -33.13
CA GLU A 10 24.79 11.07 -32.33
C GLU A 10 24.08 9.70 -32.35
N ILE A 11 23.96 9.08 -33.53
CA ILE A 11 23.36 7.75 -33.67
C ILE A 11 24.18 6.69 -32.92
N LEU A 12 25.51 6.75 -33.02
CA LEU A 12 26.43 5.86 -32.29
C LEU A 12 26.27 6.02 -30.77
N ASN A 13 26.13 7.25 -30.28
CA ASN A 13 25.92 7.53 -28.85
C ASN A 13 24.61 6.92 -28.34
N VAL A 14 23.53 6.97 -29.12
CA VAL A 14 22.24 6.35 -28.75
C VAL A 14 22.37 4.83 -28.65
N ILE A 15 23.00 4.20 -29.66
CA ILE A 15 23.19 2.74 -29.70
C ILE A 15 24.07 2.25 -28.54
N GLN A 16 25.17 2.95 -28.28
CA GLN A 16 26.07 2.63 -27.17
C GLN A 16 25.46 2.94 -25.81
N GLY A 17 24.64 4.00 -25.70
CA GLY A 17 23.90 4.36 -24.50
C GLY A 17 22.89 3.28 -24.08
N ALA A 18 22.39 2.49 -25.03
CA ALA A 18 21.57 1.30 -24.79
C ALA A 18 22.39 0.02 -24.50
N GLY A 19 23.72 0.09 -24.45
CA GLY A 19 24.59 -1.07 -24.22
C GLY A 19 24.76 -1.99 -25.43
N ILE A 20 24.35 -1.55 -26.63
CA ILE A 20 24.46 -2.31 -27.87
C ILE A 20 25.78 -1.96 -28.56
N TRP A 21 26.50 -2.97 -29.04
CA TRP A 21 27.75 -2.75 -29.78
C TRP A 21 27.45 -2.48 -31.27
N PRO A 22 27.88 -1.34 -31.84
CA PRO A 22 27.57 -1.00 -33.22
C PRO A 22 28.11 -2.01 -34.23
N ASP A 23 27.24 -2.45 -35.14
CA ASP A 23 27.50 -3.39 -36.23
C ASP A 23 26.92 -2.81 -37.54
N CYS A 24 27.72 -2.78 -38.58
CA CYS A 24 27.32 -2.23 -39.88
C CYS A 24 26.41 -3.19 -40.68
N GLU A 25 26.33 -4.46 -40.30
CA GLU A 25 25.45 -5.44 -40.94
C GLU A 25 24.05 -5.46 -40.32
N ASP A 26 23.90 -5.01 -39.08
CA ASP A 26 22.62 -4.93 -38.38
C ASP A 26 21.99 -3.52 -38.51
N LYS A 27 20.98 -3.43 -39.37
CA LYS A 27 20.24 -2.17 -39.62
C LYS A 27 19.15 -1.89 -38.58
N THR A 28 18.99 -2.73 -37.56
CA THR A 28 17.95 -2.61 -36.54
C THR A 28 18.45 -2.05 -35.21
N GLN A 29 19.77 -1.89 -35.03
CA GLN A 29 20.36 -1.50 -33.75
C GLN A 29 19.91 -0.15 -33.22
N LEU A 30 19.63 0.84 -34.09
CA LEU A 30 19.09 2.12 -33.65
C LEU A 30 17.67 1.96 -33.08
N LEU A 31 16.85 1.14 -33.72
CA LEU A 31 15.51 0.84 -33.24
C LEU A 31 15.57 0.08 -31.92
N GLN A 32 16.40 -0.96 -31.82
CA GLN A 32 16.63 -1.72 -30.59
C GLN A 32 17.15 -0.83 -29.45
N ALA A 33 18.01 0.14 -29.75
CA ALA A 33 18.54 1.08 -28.76
C ALA A 33 17.45 2.02 -28.25
N ILE A 34 16.63 2.57 -29.15
CA ILE A 34 15.48 3.41 -28.79
C ILE A 34 14.47 2.58 -27.97
N GLU A 35 14.16 1.36 -28.40
CA GLU A 35 13.29 0.44 -27.68
C GLU A 35 13.86 0.08 -26.31
N ALA A 36 15.17 -0.17 -26.18
CA ALA A 36 15.81 -0.46 -24.90
C ALA A 36 15.84 0.76 -23.97
N LEU A 37 16.02 1.96 -24.50
CA LEU A 37 15.95 3.21 -23.73
C LEU A 37 14.51 3.58 -23.32
N ILE A 38 13.51 3.14 -24.07
CA ILE A 38 12.08 3.37 -23.79
C ILE A 38 11.49 2.26 -22.90
N SER A 39 11.86 1.00 -23.13
CA SER A 39 11.37 -0.18 -22.40
C SER A 39 12.16 -0.48 -21.14
N GLY A 40 13.44 -0.10 -21.12
CA GLY A 40 14.28 -0.13 -19.93
C GLY A 40 14.23 1.22 -19.25
N GLY A 41 13.40 1.37 -18.21
CA GLY A 41 13.68 2.34 -17.15
C GLY A 41 15.12 2.13 -16.69
N GLY A 42 16.03 2.98 -17.17
CA GLY A 42 17.45 2.68 -17.24
C GLY A 42 18.08 2.43 -15.87
N SER A 43 18.73 1.28 -15.70
CA SER A 43 19.90 1.17 -14.82
C SER A 43 21.09 1.81 -15.53
N GLY A 44 21.14 3.14 -15.53
CA GLY A 44 22.15 3.91 -16.27
C GLY A 44 21.96 5.41 -16.13
N GLY A 45 22.07 5.92 -14.89
CA GLY A 45 22.39 7.31 -14.55
C GLY A 45 21.88 8.40 -15.50
N GLY A 46 20.60 8.75 -15.37
CA GLY A 46 20.03 9.92 -16.05
C GLY A 46 18.50 9.92 -16.18
N VAL A 47 17.77 9.25 -15.28
CA VAL A 47 16.31 9.30 -15.26
C VAL A 47 15.86 10.58 -14.57
N SER A 48 15.10 11.38 -15.31
CA SER A 48 14.34 12.53 -14.82
C SER A 48 13.47 12.13 -13.62
N SER A 49 13.80 12.67 -12.46
CA SER A 49 13.07 12.80 -11.18
C SER A 49 11.57 12.49 -11.18
N GLY A 50 11.16 11.24 -11.39
CA GLY A 50 9.77 10.79 -11.31
C GLY A 50 9.68 9.54 -10.44
N SER A 51 8.68 9.49 -9.55
CA SER A 51 8.38 8.33 -8.69
C SER A 51 8.33 7.02 -9.51
N GLU A 52 8.87 5.93 -8.98
CA GLU A 52 8.84 4.60 -9.59
C GLU A 52 7.40 4.08 -9.70
N ILE A 53 7.05 3.35 -10.76
CA ILE A 53 5.75 2.66 -10.84
C ILE A 53 5.61 1.68 -9.67
N GLY A 54 4.44 1.67 -9.03
CA GLY A 54 4.18 0.90 -7.81
C GLY A 54 4.48 1.66 -6.51
N SER A 55 5.16 2.81 -6.57
CA SER A 55 5.34 3.67 -5.39
C SER A 55 4.02 4.29 -4.94
N VAL A 56 3.82 4.37 -3.63
CA VAL A 56 2.64 5.00 -3.01
C VAL A 56 3.05 6.33 -2.39
N SER A 57 2.25 7.37 -2.61
CA SER A 57 2.46 8.69 -2.04
C SER A 57 1.16 9.29 -1.51
N ALA A 58 1.30 10.20 -0.54
CA ALA A 58 0.20 10.98 0.00
C ALA A 58 0.08 12.32 -0.72
N PHE A 59 -1.14 12.66 -1.14
CA PHE A 59 -1.47 13.90 -1.84
C PHE A 59 -2.35 14.79 -0.97
N ALA A 60 -2.02 16.08 -0.93
CA ALA A 60 -2.80 17.10 -0.22
C ALA A 60 -4.09 17.53 -0.96
N MET A 61 -4.42 16.85 -2.06
CA MET A 61 -5.57 17.11 -2.92
C MET A 61 -6.39 15.83 -3.09
N PRO A 62 -7.73 15.93 -3.24
CA PRO A 62 -8.60 14.76 -3.31
C PRO A 62 -8.35 13.91 -4.57
N THR A 63 -8.02 14.55 -5.69
CA THR A 63 -7.78 13.88 -6.97
C THR A 63 -6.29 13.90 -7.31
N PRO A 64 -5.61 12.75 -7.40
CA PRO A 64 -4.19 12.73 -7.72
C PRO A 64 -3.94 13.15 -9.18
N PRO A 65 -2.73 13.62 -9.51
CA PRO A 65 -2.38 14.02 -10.87
C PRO A 65 -2.33 12.81 -11.82
N THR A 66 -2.37 13.08 -13.13
CA THR A 66 -2.27 12.05 -14.17
C THR A 66 -1.04 11.16 -13.97
N GLY A 67 -1.21 9.85 -14.22
CA GLY A 67 -0.20 8.83 -13.99
C GLY A 67 -0.25 8.22 -12.59
N TRP A 68 -1.18 8.65 -11.74
CA TRP A 68 -1.42 8.09 -10.41
C TRP A 68 -2.87 7.61 -10.30
N LEU A 69 -3.08 6.51 -9.57
CA LEU A 69 -4.39 5.97 -9.26
C LEU A 69 -4.62 5.99 -7.76
N VAL A 70 -5.83 6.31 -7.31
CA VAL A 70 -6.17 6.34 -5.89
C VAL A 70 -6.07 4.93 -5.31
N CYS A 71 -5.50 4.80 -4.12
CA CYS A 71 -5.47 3.54 -3.38
C CYS A 71 -6.83 3.28 -2.71
N ASP A 72 -7.83 2.87 -3.50
CA ASP A 72 -9.22 2.65 -3.09
C ASP A 72 -9.70 1.20 -3.21
N GLY A 73 -8.79 0.25 -3.44
CA GLY A 73 -9.12 -1.16 -3.61
C GLY A 73 -9.75 -1.54 -4.96
N SER A 74 -9.83 -0.61 -5.91
CA SER A 74 -10.42 -0.89 -7.23
C SER A 74 -9.66 -1.97 -8.01
N ALA A 75 -10.42 -2.77 -8.76
CA ALA A 75 -9.86 -3.73 -9.72
C ALA A 75 -9.59 -3.03 -11.05
N ILE A 76 -8.36 -3.14 -11.55
CA ILE A 76 -7.89 -2.47 -12.77
C ILE A 76 -7.30 -3.47 -13.76
N SER A 77 -7.26 -3.10 -15.04
CA SER A 77 -6.80 -3.98 -16.13
C SER A 77 -5.30 -4.29 -16.06
N ARG A 78 -4.95 -5.59 -16.13
CA ARG A 78 -3.57 -6.06 -16.24
C ARG A 78 -2.90 -5.64 -17.54
N THR A 79 -3.67 -5.49 -18.63
CA THR A 79 -3.12 -5.12 -19.94
C THR A 79 -2.92 -3.63 -20.08
N GLU A 80 -3.81 -2.81 -19.52
CA GLU A 80 -3.69 -1.35 -19.52
C GLU A 80 -2.59 -0.88 -18.57
N TYR A 81 -2.47 -1.52 -17.40
CA TYR A 81 -1.49 -1.19 -16.37
C TYR A 81 -0.45 -2.30 -16.21
N ALA A 82 0.11 -2.78 -17.32
CA ALA A 82 1.04 -3.91 -17.35
C ALA A 82 2.29 -3.69 -16.49
N ASP A 83 2.89 -2.51 -16.53
CA ASP A 83 4.06 -2.18 -15.71
C ASP A 83 3.73 -2.18 -14.21
N LEU A 84 2.57 -1.64 -13.84
CA LEU A 84 2.11 -1.66 -12.45
C LEU A 84 1.82 -3.09 -11.98
N PHE A 85 1.18 -3.90 -12.83
CA PHE A 85 0.94 -5.31 -12.53
C PHE A 85 2.25 -6.08 -12.37
N ALA A 86 3.25 -5.83 -13.21
CA ALA A 86 4.58 -6.41 -13.05
C ALA A 86 5.26 -6.01 -11.73
N ALA A 87 5.01 -4.80 -11.24
CA ALA A 87 5.58 -4.28 -10.00
C ALA A 87 4.92 -4.84 -8.73
N ILE A 88 3.59 -4.90 -8.67
CA ILE A 88 2.86 -5.23 -7.43
C ILE A 88 2.11 -6.56 -7.47
N GLY A 89 1.95 -7.15 -8.66
CA GLY A 89 1.22 -8.40 -8.88
C GLY A 89 -0.19 -8.35 -8.30
N THR A 90 -0.57 -9.42 -7.59
CA THR A 90 -1.90 -9.58 -6.98
C THR A 90 -1.86 -9.44 -5.46
N VAL A 91 -0.84 -8.77 -4.90
CA VAL A 91 -0.66 -8.61 -3.44
C VAL A 91 -1.91 -8.03 -2.77
N TRP A 92 -2.59 -7.11 -3.46
CA TRP A 92 -3.77 -6.41 -2.97
C TRP A 92 -5.10 -7.02 -3.41
N GLY A 93 -5.04 -8.19 -4.07
CA GLY A 93 -6.19 -8.90 -4.60
C GLY A 93 -5.99 -9.29 -6.06
N ALA A 94 -6.50 -10.47 -6.43
CA ALA A 94 -6.35 -11.03 -7.76
C ALA A 94 -7.32 -10.45 -8.80
N GLY A 95 -8.23 -9.55 -8.41
CA GLY A 95 -9.30 -9.05 -9.26
C GLY A 95 -10.27 -10.16 -9.63
N ASP A 96 -10.46 -10.35 -10.94
CA ASP A 96 -11.23 -11.43 -11.57
C ASP A 96 -10.39 -12.69 -11.89
N ASP A 97 -9.19 -12.80 -11.29
CA ASP A 97 -8.17 -13.84 -11.52
C ASP A 97 -7.55 -13.88 -12.93
N VAL A 98 -8.17 -13.26 -13.93
CA VAL A 98 -7.81 -13.39 -15.35
C VAL A 98 -7.28 -12.07 -15.93
N THR A 99 -8.09 -11.02 -15.91
CA THR A 99 -7.83 -9.79 -16.67
C THR A 99 -7.51 -8.59 -15.80
N THR A 100 -7.78 -8.66 -14.50
CA THR A 100 -7.65 -7.55 -13.57
C THR A 100 -6.82 -7.91 -12.35
N PHE A 101 -6.39 -6.89 -11.61
CA PHE A 101 -5.75 -7.00 -10.30
C PHE A 101 -6.18 -5.80 -9.45
N ASN A 102 -6.11 -5.93 -8.14
CA ASN A 102 -6.59 -4.88 -7.25
C ASN A 102 -5.47 -3.89 -6.88
N LEU A 103 -5.87 -2.64 -6.70
CA LEU A 103 -5.07 -1.63 -6.02
C LEU A 103 -5.08 -1.83 -4.50
N PRO A 104 -4.12 -1.26 -3.76
CA PRO A 104 -4.24 -1.14 -2.31
C PRO A 104 -5.52 -0.37 -1.95
N ASP A 105 -6.16 -0.71 -0.83
CA ASP A 105 -7.16 0.16 -0.18
C ASP A 105 -6.53 0.75 1.09
N LEU A 106 -6.18 2.03 1.04
CA LEU A 106 -5.50 2.72 2.14
C LEU A 106 -6.38 3.80 2.78
N ARG A 107 -7.67 3.81 2.45
CA ARG A 107 -8.61 4.82 2.96
C ARG A 107 -8.87 4.56 4.45
N GLY A 108 -8.57 5.56 5.28
CA GLY A 108 -8.75 5.46 6.74
C GLY A 108 -7.67 4.65 7.45
N GLU A 109 -6.68 4.15 6.72
CA GLU A 109 -5.63 3.28 7.25
C GLU A 109 -4.36 4.04 7.63
N PHE A 110 -3.67 3.52 8.65
CA PHE A 110 -2.31 3.92 8.98
C PHE A 110 -1.33 2.92 8.39
N VAL A 111 -0.41 3.42 7.55
CA VAL A 111 0.63 2.58 6.97
C VAL A 111 1.74 2.34 8.01
N ARG A 112 2.06 1.07 8.24
CA ARG A 112 3.20 0.64 9.06
C ARG A 112 4.35 0.12 8.19
N GLY A 113 5.57 0.19 8.70
CA GLY A 113 6.72 -0.43 8.05
C GLY A 113 6.61 -1.96 8.08
N PHE A 114 6.98 -2.61 6.98
CA PHE A 114 7.07 -4.07 6.93
C PHE A 114 8.31 -4.55 7.70
N ASP A 115 8.14 -5.49 8.62
CA ASP A 115 9.21 -5.95 9.53
C ASP A 115 10.35 -6.67 8.83
N ASP A 116 10.04 -7.40 7.74
CA ASP A 116 10.99 -8.13 6.90
C ASP A 116 12.10 -8.89 7.66
N GLY A 117 11.73 -9.53 8.77
CA GLY A 117 12.64 -10.38 9.54
C GLY A 117 13.44 -9.67 10.65
N ARG A 118 13.17 -8.39 10.93
CA ARG A 118 13.74 -7.70 12.12
C ARG A 118 13.21 -8.30 13.43
N GLY A 119 12.02 -8.87 13.44
CA GLY A 119 11.40 -9.53 14.59
C GLY A 119 10.69 -8.60 15.57
N VAL A 120 10.43 -7.34 15.19
CA VAL A 120 9.70 -6.36 16.02
C VAL A 120 8.19 -6.49 15.82
N ASP A 121 7.74 -6.67 14.57
CA ASP A 121 6.33 -6.95 14.21
C ASP A 121 6.20 -8.36 13.60
N ALA A 122 6.62 -9.36 14.39
CA ALA A 122 6.69 -10.76 13.93
C ALA A 122 5.30 -11.36 13.66
N GLY A 123 5.22 -12.18 12.61
CA GLY A 123 3.99 -12.89 12.23
C GLY A 123 3.01 -12.07 11.38
N ARG A 124 3.37 -10.84 10.98
CA ARG A 124 2.60 -10.02 10.03
C ARG A 124 3.17 -10.14 8.62
N ALA A 125 2.31 -10.50 7.66
CA ALA A 125 2.69 -10.58 6.26
C ALA A 125 2.70 -9.20 5.59
N PHE A 126 3.45 -9.05 4.50
CA PHE A 126 3.41 -7.84 3.67
C PHE A 126 1.97 -7.59 3.17
N GLY A 127 1.53 -6.33 3.18
CA GLY A 127 0.17 -5.96 2.78
C GLY A 127 -0.94 -6.44 3.72
N SER A 128 -0.61 -7.11 4.84
CA SER A 128 -1.62 -7.61 5.78
C SER A 128 -2.23 -6.47 6.60
N TRP A 129 -3.55 -6.43 6.58
CA TRP A 129 -4.32 -5.58 7.48
C TRP A 129 -4.17 -6.03 8.94
N GLN A 130 -4.29 -5.08 9.87
CA GLN A 130 -4.23 -5.36 11.29
C GLN A 130 -5.32 -4.57 12.02
N ASN A 131 -6.04 -5.28 12.88
CA ASN A 131 -6.99 -4.68 13.81
C ASN A 131 -6.35 -3.62 14.72
N PRO A 132 -7.13 -2.59 15.12
CA PRO A 132 -6.68 -1.66 16.14
C PRO A 132 -6.43 -2.40 17.46
N SER A 133 -5.61 -1.81 18.33
CA SER A 133 -5.43 -2.35 19.66
C SER A 133 -6.58 -1.92 20.56
N ILE A 134 -7.22 -2.90 21.21
CA ILE A 134 -8.16 -2.67 22.30
C ILE A 134 -7.36 -2.24 23.55
N VAL A 135 -7.79 -1.17 24.20
CA VAL A 135 -7.10 -0.62 25.39
C VAL A 135 -7.99 -0.76 26.62
N GLY A 136 -7.39 -1.27 27.71
CA GLY A 136 -7.98 -1.23 29.05
C GLY A 136 -7.41 -0.11 29.91
N PHE A 137 -8.11 0.26 30.98
CA PHE A 137 -7.66 1.29 31.92
C PHE A 137 -7.99 0.96 33.37
N ASP A 138 -7.20 1.56 34.26
CA ASP A 138 -7.42 1.51 35.70
C ASP A 138 -8.53 2.51 36.06
N THR A 139 -9.53 2.07 36.83
CA THR A 139 -10.62 2.92 37.32
C THR A 139 -10.40 3.40 38.76
N GLY A 140 -9.25 3.09 39.36
CA GLY A 140 -8.88 3.55 40.71
C GLY A 140 -9.57 2.78 41.84
N ASN A 141 -10.17 1.61 41.56
CA ASN A 141 -10.80 0.72 42.54
C ASN A 141 -10.08 -0.63 42.68
N ASP A 142 -8.75 -0.63 42.53
CA ASP A 142 -7.89 -1.82 42.52
C ASP A 142 -8.31 -2.88 41.48
N SER A 143 -8.94 -2.45 40.37
CA SER A 143 -9.33 -3.32 39.27
C SER A 143 -8.95 -2.70 37.93
N VAL A 144 -8.35 -3.50 37.04
CA VAL A 144 -8.19 -3.13 35.63
C VAL A 144 -9.51 -3.43 34.93
N TRP A 145 -10.19 -2.39 34.46
CA TRP A 145 -11.36 -2.55 33.62
C TRP A 145 -10.94 -2.30 32.18
N SER A 146 -10.97 -3.34 31.34
CA SER A 146 -11.23 -3.05 29.93
C SER A 146 -12.64 -2.49 29.90
N VAL A 147 -12.86 -1.26 29.41
CA VAL A 147 -14.24 -0.79 29.15
C VAL A 147 -14.79 -1.51 27.93
N THR A 148 -15.08 -2.77 28.19
CA THR A 148 -15.73 -3.74 27.37
C THR A 148 -16.55 -4.53 28.38
N THR A 149 -17.87 -4.46 28.23
CA THR A 149 -18.91 -5.32 28.83
C THR A 149 -19.81 -4.83 29.98
N THR A 150 -19.59 -3.70 30.68
CA THR A 150 -20.40 -3.45 31.91
C THR A 150 -20.91 -2.03 32.20
N LEU A 151 -20.80 -1.05 31.29
CA LEU A 151 -21.46 0.24 31.53
C LEU A 151 -22.99 0.09 31.38
N GLN A 152 -23.68 0.18 32.52
CA GLN A 152 -25.13 0.05 32.66
C GLN A 152 -25.87 1.12 31.83
N SER A 153 -26.61 0.63 30.83
CA SER A 153 -27.75 1.26 30.13
C SER A 153 -27.54 2.64 29.46
N GLY A 154 -27.81 2.66 28.14
CA GLY A 154 -28.20 3.88 27.41
C GLY A 154 -27.11 4.49 26.54
N ASN A 155 -26.63 3.80 25.49
CA ASN A 155 -25.78 4.33 24.41
C ASN A 155 -24.60 5.25 24.83
N MET A 156 -24.15 5.21 26.08
CA MET A 156 -23.11 6.10 26.58
C MET A 156 -21.75 5.76 25.96
N GLN A 157 -21.55 4.52 25.50
CA GLN A 157 -20.31 4.03 24.89
C GLN A 157 -19.98 4.81 23.60
N ALA A 158 -20.93 4.94 22.67
CA ALA A 158 -20.75 5.73 21.45
C ALA A 158 -20.52 7.22 21.79
N SER A 159 -21.22 7.75 22.79
CA SER A 159 -21.04 9.13 23.28
C SER A 159 -19.67 9.37 23.93
N LEU A 160 -19.03 8.32 24.44
CA LEU A 160 -17.66 8.35 24.98
C LEU A 160 -16.60 8.08 23.90
N GLY A 161 -17.01 7.90 22.64
CA GLY A 161 -16.10 7.66 21.50
C GLY A 161 -15.64 6.21 21.36
N TYR A 162 -16.37 5.25 21.92
CA TYR A 162 -16.06 3.83 21.81
C TYR A 162 -16.61 3.28 20.51
N GLU A 163 -15.89 2.30 19.97
CA GLU A 163 -16.22 1.71 18.68
C GLU A 163 -16.79 0.32 18.87
N ALA A 164 -17.73 -0.03 18.00
CA ALA A 164 -18.17 -1.41 17.89
C ALA A 164 -16.99 -2.25 17.37
N TYR A 165 -16.81 -3.45 17.91
CA TYR A 165 -15.85 -4.41 17.38
C TYR A 165 -16.57 -5.65 16.86
N ASP A 166 -16.03 -6.27 15.82
CA ASP A 166 -16.40 -7.63 15.44
C ASP A 166 -15.57 -8.63 16.26
N VAL A 167 -16.21 -9.69 16.75
CA VAL A 167 -15.50 -10.75 17.50
C VAL A 167 -14.59 -11.55 16.57
N ALA A 168 -14.95 -11.67 15.27
CA ALA A 168 -14.14 -12.35 14.27
C ALA A 168 -12.76 -11.70 14.07
N ASP A 169 -12.65 -10.40 14.32
CA ASP A 169 -11.43 -9.61 14.24
C ASP A 169 -10.45 -9.92 15.38
N TYR A 170 -10.95 -10.49 16.49
CA TYR A 170 -10.18 -10.82 17.69
C TYR A 170 -10.35 -12.30 18.06
N PRO A 171 -9.89 -13.24 17.23
CA PRO A 171 -10.16 -14.68 17.41
C PRO A 171 -9.51 -15.27 18.67
N ALA A 172 -8.47 -14.61 19.21
CA ALA A 172 -7.83 -14.96 20.48
C ALA A 172 -8.17 -13.96 21.61
N GLY A 173 -9.12 -13.05 21.38
CA GLY A 173 -9.54 -12.04 22.33
C GLY A 173 -10.34 -12.66 23.48
N GLY A 174 -9.93 -12.36 24.71
CA GLY A 174 -10.63 -12.79 25.90
C GLY A 174 -10.48 -11.79 27.04
N VAL A 175 -11.45 -11.77 27.95
CA VAL A 175 -11.40 -10.96 29.17
C VAL A 175 -10.95 -11.84 30.32
N ALA A 176 -9.98 -11.35 31.12
CA ALA A 176 -9.47 -12.03 32.31
C ALA A 176 -9.71 -11.18 33.56
N GLY A 177 -10.27 -11.77 34.61
CA GLY A 177 -10.36 -11.19 35.95
C GLY A 177 -9.41 -11.88 36.93
N ALA A 178 -8.88 -11.17 37.92
CA ALA A 178 -8.01 -11.73 38.96
C ALA A 178 -8.56 -11.49 40.39
N PRO A 179 -8.33 -12.41 41.36
CA PRO A 179 -7.49 -13.62 41.26
C PRO A 179 -8.28 -14.94 41.21
N GLY A 180 -8.00 -15.76 40.18
CA GLY A 180 -8.61 -17.07 39.92
C GLY A 180 -8.95 -17.30 38.44
N GLN A 181 -8.01 -16.97 37.54
CA GLN A 181 -8.26 -16.65 36.12
C GLN A 181 -9.29 -17.55 35.41
N SER A 182 -10.48 -17.02 35.22
CA SER A 182 -11.42 -17.50 34.20
C SER A 182 -11.20 -16.63 32.98
N ILE A 183 -10.58 -17.19 31.94
CA ILE A 183 -10.50 -16.56 30.62
C ILE A 183 -11.82 -16.83 29.93
N THR A 184 -12.55 -15.78 29.57
CA THR A 184 -13.80 -15.93 28.83
C THR A 184 -13.63 -15.36 27.43
N SER A 185 -13.94 -16.17 26.40
CA SER A 185 -13.92 -15.75 25.00
C SER A 185 -14.95 -14.65 24.76
N LEU A 186 -14.62 -13.69 23.89
CA LEU A 186 -15.60 -12.71 23.43
C LEU A 186 -16.65 -13.39 22.52
N PRO A 187 -17.93 -12.95 22.54
CA PRO A 187 -18.57 -12.22 23.64
C PRO A 187 -18.90 -13.21 24.76
N GLY A 188 -18.51 -12.95 26.01
CA GLY A 188 -18.70 -13.99 27.03
C GLY A 188 -18.81 -13.52 28.47
N ILE A 189 -18.85 -12.22 28.72
CA ILE A 189 -19.36 -11.70 29.99
C ILE A 189 -20.81 -11.28 29.77
N ALA A 190 -21.72 -11.74 30.63
CA ALA A 190 -23.11 -11.29 30.63
C ALA A 190 -23.13 -9.76 30.79
N GLY A 191 -23.49 -9.05 29.72
CA GLY A 191 -23.40 -7.59 29.64
C GLY A 191 -22.59 -7.08 28.46
N ASP A 192 -21.81 -7.92 27.76
CA ASP A 192 -21.11 -7.52 26.55
C ASP A 192 -22.08 -6.92 25.52
N GLN A 193 -21.85 -5.66 25.17
CA GLN A 193 -22.64 -4.92 24.18
C GLN A 193 -21.90 -4.80 22.83
N GLY A 194 -20.70 -5.39 22.69
CA GLY A 194 -19.91 -5.36 21.45
C GLY A 194 -19.19 -4.04 21.20
N TYR A 195 -18.81 -3.30 22.25
CA TYR A 195 -18.05 -2.05 22.15
C TYR A 195 -16.75 -2.10 22.95
N SER A 196 -15.71 -1.48 22.41
CA SER A 196 -14.42 -1.35 23.07
C SER A 196 -13.74 -0.03 22.75
N GLY A 197 -12.83 0.39 23.64
CA GLY A 197 -11.95 1.51 23.39
C GLY A 197 -10.84 1.08 22.43
N ALA A 198 -10.88 1.61 21.21
CA ALA A 198 -9.79 1.53 20.26
C ALA A 198 -9.02 2.85 20.26
N VAL A 199 -7.68 2.79 20.26
CA VAL A 199 -6.84 4.00 20.15
C VAL A 199 -6.25 4.11 18.76
N ARG A 200 -6.31 5.32 18.20
CA ARG A 200 -5.60 5.70 16.99
C ARG A 200 -4.73 6.92 17.27
N PRO A 201 -3.56 7.06 16.62
CA PRO A 201 -2.80 8.30 16.67
C PRO A 201 -3.66 9.48 16.18
N ARG A 202 -3.41 10.69 16.71
CA ARG A 202 -3.95 11.92 16.11
C ARG A 202 -3.46 12.02 14.67
N ASN A 203 -4.36 12.17 13.71
CA ASN A 203 -4.05 12.12 12.29
C ASN A 203 -4.85 13.14 11.47
N ILE A 204 -4.40 13.37 10.24
CA ILE A 204 -5.06 14.17 9.21
C ILE A 204 -5.16 13.29 7.95
N ALA A 205 -6.32 13.29 7.30
CA ALA A 205 -6.55 12.51 6.10
C ALA A 205 -5.94 13.19 4.86
N MET A 206 -5.24 12.39 4.05
CA MET A 206 -4.70 12.76 2.75
C MET A 206 -5.06 11.66 1.73
N THR A 207 -5.05 11.98 0.44
CA THR A 207 -5.31 10.97 -0.59
C THR A 207 -4.05 10.15 -0.82
N TYR A 208 -4.08 8.85 -0.51
CA TYR A 208 -3.03 7.95 -0.97
C TYR A 208 -3.30 7.55 -2.42
N ALA A 209 -2.26 7.63 -3.24
CA ALA A 209 -2.29 7.18 -4.62
C ALA A 209 -1.00 6.43 -4.98
N ILE A 210 -1.14 5.48 -5.89
CA ILE A 210 -0.05 4.66 -6.42
C ILE A 210 0.34 5.12 -7.82
N LYS A 211 1.64 5.21 -8.09
CA LYS A 211 2.16 5.56 -9.41
C LYS A 211 1.86 4.41 -10.37
N ALA A 212 1.02 4.66 -11.36
CA ALA A 212 0.53 3.63 -12.27
C ALA A 212 1.21 3.67 -13.63
N PHE A 213 1.51 4.87 -14.15
CA PHE A 213 2.16 5.05 -15.44
C PHE A 213 2.82 6.44 -15.55
N TYR A 214 3.69 6.61 -16.53
CA TYR A 214 4.26 7.91 -16.88
C TYR A 214 3.36 8.59 -17.94
N PRO A 215 2.87 9.82 -17.70
CA PRO A 215 2.12 10.56 -18.71
C PRO A 215 3.00 10.77 -19.95
N THR A 216 2.50 10.42 -21.12
CA THR A 216 3.15 10.80 -22.37
C THR A 216 2.97 12.29 -22.60
N ALA A 217 4.04 12.98 -23.01
CA ALA A 217 3.95 14.38 -23.38
C ALA A 217 2.99 14.51 -24.58
N THR A 218 1.90 15.26 -24.41
CA THR A 218 1.05 15.64 -25.54
C THR A 218 1.87 16.53 -26.47
N VAL A 219 2.30 16.00 -27.61
CA VAL A 219 2.90 16.83 -28.66
C VAL A 219 1.77 17.69 -29.22
N GLY A 220 1.74 18.95 -28.82
CA GLY A 220 0.82 19.93 -29.38
C GLY A 220 1.00 19.99 -30.90
N GLN A 221 -0.11 19.86 -31.62
CA GLN A 221 -0.19 20.16 -33.06
C GLN A 221 0.03 21.64 -33.32
#